data_AF-A0AA35YTL1-F1
#
_entry.id   AF-A0AA35YTL1-F1
#
_cell.length_a   1.000
_cell.length_b   1.000
_cell.length_c   1.000
_cell.angle_alpha   90.00
_cell.angle_beta   90.00
_cell.angle_gamma   90.00
#
_symmetry.space_group_name_H-M   'P 1'
#
loop_
_entity.id
_entity.type
_entity.pdbx_description
1 polymer ?
#
loop_
_entity_poly.entity_id
_entity_poly.type
_entity_poly.pdbx_seq_one_letter_code
_entity_poly.pdbx_strand_id
1 'polypeptide(L)'
;MVDQHLVKDRVFSFWLNQQSKDGEGGEIIFGGVDPNQYKGTHTYVPVTQKGYWQFEMGDVLIDGRPTGFCKGGCSAIVDSGTSLIAGPMNAITEINLAIGAMGFISDHCHRDIRKVGNLIFDMFFIMFKEPGNFCSRITLCVPGDKAVDGNDIWSSFDMSDGLSGPPQLPICKACESVVDFVYKQIQNNMTRGEVIKFFSQLCAMAGLAGESTVDCARLPLMPTISFTIGGKEFELSPNEYITKIGEGASAQCVSTFIPMDNPPEGAPLWILGDAFMRRYHTIFDHGNLRIGFAESA
;
A
#
# COMPACT_ATOMS: atom_id res chain seq x y z
N MET A 1 -3.98 -30.76 -19.18
CA MET A 1 -3.89 -31.79 -18.11
C MET A 1 -5.26 -32.28 -17.69
N VAL A 2 -6.18 -31.41 -17.24
CA VAL A 2 -7.55 -31.80 -16.84
C VAL A 2 -8.30 -32.49 -17.97
N ASP A 3 -8.40 -31.89 -19.15
CA ASP A 3 -9.14 -32.47 -20.29
C ASP A 3 -8.51 -33.77 -20.83
N GLN A 4 -7.21 -33.92 -20.61
CA GLN A 4 -6.45 -35.12 -20.98
C GLN A 4 -6.46 -36.19 -19.87
N HIS A 5 -7.18 -35.96 -18.77
CA HIS A 5 -7.30 -36.90 -17.65
C HIS A 5 -5.95 -37.30 -17.02
N LEU A 6 -4.99 -36.37 -17.02
CA LEU A 6 -3.65 -36.59 -16.45
C LEU A 6 -3.55 -36.25 -14.95
N VAL A 7 -4.63 -35.76 -14.35
CA VAL A 7 -4.71 -35.37 -12.94
C VAL A 7 -5.91 -36.07 -12.31
N LYS A 8 -5.74 -36.55 -11.07
CA LYS A 8 -6.78 -37.26 -10.33
C LYS A 8 -7.91 -36.31 -9.94
N ASP A 9 -7.55 -35.24 -9.25
CA ASP A 9 -8.48 -34.20 -8.82
C ASP A 9 -8.32 -32.94 -9.68
N ARG A 10 -9.38 -32.14 -9.84
CA ARG A 10 -9.32 -30.88 -10.60
C ARG A 10 -8.83 -29.73 -9.71
N VAL A 11 -7.71 -29.95 -9.04
CA VAL A 11 -7.09 -29.00 -8.11
C VAL A 11 -5.59 -28.92 -8.38
N PHE A 12 -4.97 -27.83 -7.97
CA PHE A 12 -3.52 -27.78 -7.78
C PHE A 12 -3.20 -26.97 -6.53
N SER A 13 -2.07 -27.23 -5.89
CA SER A 13 -1.69 -26.58 -4.65
C SER A 13 -0.24 -26.14 -4.64
N PHE A 14 0.03 -25.11 -3.85
CA PHE A 14 1.35 -24.56 -3.61
C PHE A 14 1.71 -24.66 -2.13
N TRP A 15 2.92 -25.15 -1.89
CA TRP A 15 3.66 -24.96 -0.66
C TRP A 15 4.95 -24.23 -1.00
N LEU A 16 5.21 -23.10 -0.34
CA LEU A 16 6.42 -22.31 -0.55
C LEU A 16 7.21 -22.29 0.74
N ASN A 17 8.46 -22.75 0.70
CA ASN A 17 9.26 -22.89 1.91
C ASN A 17 9.75 -21.52 2.41
N GLN A 18 9.46 -21.18 3.67
CA GLN A 18 9.96 -19.96 4.33
C GLN A 18 11.46 -20.04 4.70
N GLN A 19 12.00 -21.25 4.86
CA GLN A 19 13.31 -21.50 5.49
C GLN A 19 14.39 -21.97 4.50
N SER A 20 14.31 -21.59 3.22
CA SER A 20 15.23 -22.09 2.19
C SER A 20 16.65 -21.50 2.33
N LYS A 21 17.40 -21.95 3.34
CA LYS A 21 18.86 -21.92 3.36
C LYS A 21 19.47 -23.25 2.90
N ASP A 22 18.69 -24.34 2.96
CA ASP A 22 19.21 -25.72 2.88
C ASP A 22 18.65 -26.60 1.74
N GLY A 23 17.99 -26.03 0.71
CA GLY A 23 17.86 -26.69 -0.61
C GLY A 23 16.47 -27.00 -1.17
N GLU A 24 15.39 -26.99 -0.38
CA GLU A 24 14.02 -27.11 -0.91
C GLU A 24 13.30 -25.76 -0.89
N GLY A 25 12.99 -25.20 -2.07
CA GLY A 25 12.36 -23.88 -2.19
C GLY A 25 10.83 -23.89 -2.09
N GLY A 26 10.19 -25.03 -2.38
CA GLY A 26 8.74 -25.18 -2.42
C GLY A 26 8.32 -26.33 -3.33
N GLU A 27 7.02 -26.58 -3.41
CA GLU A 27 6.40 -27.63 -4.19
C GLU A 27 5.09 -27.13 -4.83
N ILE A 28 4.85 -27.53 -6.06
CA ILE A 28 3.55 -27.44 -6.72
C ILE A 28 3.04 -28.84 -7.03
N ILE A 29 1.80 -29.12 -6.65
CA ILE A 29 1.14 -30.39 -6.95
C ILE A 29 0.00 -30.13 -7.90
N PHE A 30 0.03 -30.76 -9.08
CA PHE A 30 -1.12 -30.83 -9.97
C PHE A 30 -1.92 -32.09 -9.70
N GLY A 31 -3.21 -31.95 -9.41
CA GLY A 31 -4.12 -33.07 -9.25
C GLY A 31 -4.24 -33.64 -7.83
N GLY A 32 -3.79 -32.91 -6.82
CA GLY A 32 -3.84 -33.33 -5.42
C GLY A 32 -3.33 -32.25 -4.48
N VAL A 33 -3.17 -32.63 -3.21
CA VAL A 33 -2.70 -31.80 -2.09
C VAL A 33 -1.93 -32.72 -1.13
N ASP A 34 -0.72 -32.34 -0.71
CA ASP A 34 0.03 -33.10 0.29
C ASP A 34 -0.35 -32.65 1.72
N PRO A 35 -0.95 -33.52 2.56
CA PRO A 35 -1.29 -33.20 3.95
C PRO A 35 -0.09 -32.89 4.84
N ASN A 36 1.14 -33.23 4.44
CA ASN A 36 2.34 -32.91 5.20
C ASN A 36 2.77 -31.43 5.06
N GLN A 37 2.22 -30.71 4.08
CA GLN A 37 2.63 -29.33 3.75
C GLN A 37 1.77 -28.25 4.40
N TYR A 38 0.77 -28.63 5.21
CA TYR A 38 -0.09 -27.69 5.92
C TYR A 38 -0.58 -28.23 7.26
N LYS A 39 -1.06 -27.33 8.11
CA LYS A 39 -1.66 -27.61 9.42
C LYS A 39 -3.13 -27.21 9.43
N GLY A 40 -3.95 -28.02 10.09
CA GLY A 40 -5.37 -27.75 10.27
C GLY A 40 -6.19 -27.96 9.00
N THR A 41 -7.17 -27.08 8.76
CA THR A 41 -8.11 -27.18 7.64
C THR A 41 -8.08 -25.91 6.79
N HIS A 42 -8.28 -26.07 5.48
CA HIS A 42 -8.36 -24.94 4.57
C HIS A 42 -9.64 -24.16 4.76
N THR A 43 -9.52 -22.84 4.83
CA THR A 43 -10.64 -21.91 4.69
C THR A 43 -10.85 -21.66 3.19
N TYR A 44 -12.02 -22.04 2.68
CA TYR A 44 -12.34 -21.91 1.26
C TYR A 44 -13.18 -20.67 0.98
N VAL A 45 -12.82 -19.95 -0.08
CA VAL A 45 -13.56 -18.80 -0.62
C VAL A 45 -13.86 -19.01 -2.11
N PRO A 46 -15.07 -18.69 -2.59
CA PRO A 46 -15.42 -18.88 -3.98
C PRO A 46 -14.69 -17.88 -4.88
N VAL A 47 -14.38 -18.30 -6.11
CA VAL A 47 -13.86 -17.40 -7.14
C VAL A 47 -14.98 -16.46 -7.59
N THR A 48 -14.75 -15.16 -7.54
CA THR A 48 -15.74 -14.12 -7.87
C THR A 48 -15.70 -13.72 -9.34
N GLN A 49 -14.52 -13.72 -9.95
CA GLN A 49 -14.33 -13.35 -11.35
C GLN A 49 -13.50 -14.39 -12.11
N LYS A 50 -14.13 -15.07 -13.08
CA LYS A 50 -13.43 -16.02 -13.96
C LYS A 50 -12.48 -15.29 -14.89
N GLY A 51 -11.22 -15.72 -14.89
CA GLY A 51 -10.10 -15.04 -15.58
C GLY A 51 -8.94 -14.81 -14.62
N TYR A 52 -9.27 -14.59 -13.35
CA TYR A 52 -8.33 -14.51 -12.25
C TYR A 52 -8.70 -15.51 -11.15
N TRP A 53 -7.73 -15.86 -10.30
CA TRP A 53 -8.01 -16.49 -9.01
C TRP A 53 -8.37 -15.42 -7.99
N GLN A 54 -9.47 -14.69 -8.30
CA GLN A 54 -9.99 -13.58 -7.52
C GLN A 54 -11.09 -14.05 -6.56
N PHE A 55 -11.13 -13.51 -5.35
CA PHE A 55 -12.14 -13.78 -4.33
C PHE A 55 -12.47 -12.52 -3.51
N GLU A 56 -13.61 -12.54 -2.82
CA GLU A 56 -13.97 -11.48 -1.86
C GLU A 56 -13.14 -11.60 -0.58
N MET A 57 -12.56 -10.47 -0.17
CA MET A 57 -11.78 -10.28 1.04
C MET A 57 -12.44 -9.21 1.93
N GLY A 58 -12.39 -9.42 3.23
CA GLY A 58 -12.82 -8.45 4.23
C GLY A 58 -11.74 -7.41 4.51
N ASP A 59 -11.75 -6.87 5.73
CA ASP A 59 -10.83 -5.79 6.09
C ASP A 59 -9.38 -6.26 6.30
N VAL A 60 -8.46 -5.32 6.13
CA VAL A 60 -7.07 -5.46 6.54
C VAL A 60 -6.92 -4.80 7.91
N LEU A 61 -6.24 -5.50 8.82
CA LEU A 61 -6.06 -5.07 10.20
C LEU A 61 -4.58 -4.84 10.49
N ILE A 62 -4.29 -3.81 11.28
CA ILE A 62 -2.95 -3.49 11.81
C ILE A 62 -3.03 -3.64 13.32
N ASP A 63 -2.34 -4.62 13.89
CA ASP A 63 -2.38 -4.95 15.33
C ASP A 63 -3.83 -5.15 15.84
N GLY A 64 -4.62 -5.91 15.07
CA GLY A 64 -6.03 -6.17 15.34
C GLY A 64 -6.97 -4.98 15.14
N ARG A 65 -6.48 -3.83 14.66
CA ARG A 65 -7.32 -2.66 14.34
C ARG A 65 -7.66 -2.61 12.87
N PRO A 66 -8.95 -2.61 12.48
CA PRO A 66 -9.36 -2.52 11.08
C PRO A 66 -8.94 -1.17 10.47
N THR A 67 -8.34 -1.20 9.29
CA THR A 67 -7.95 0.01 8.55
C THR A 67 -9.16 0.75 7.97
N GLY A 68 -10.28 0.06 7.81
CA GLY A 68 -11.53 0.63 7.34
C GLY A 68 -11.62 0.81 5.82
N PHE A 69 -10.53 0.56 5.08
CA PHE A 69 -10.50 0.72 3.62
C PHE A 69 -11.31 -0.36 2.90
N CYS A 70 -11.36 -1.56 3.48
CA CYS A 70 -12.09 -2.70 2.92
C CYS A 70 -13.41 -2.95 3.66
N LYS A 71 -13.99 -1.92 4.31
CA LYS A 71 -15.30 -2.00 5.00
C LYS A 71 -16.45 -2.43 4.10
N GLY A 72 -16.39 -2.08 2.81
CA GLY A 72 -17.37 -2.47 1.79
C GLY A 72 -17.07 -3.81 1.12
N GLY A 73 -16.03 -4.52 1.57
CA GLY A 73 -15.41 -5.61 0.83
C GLY A 73 -14.31 -5.11 -0.09
N CYS A 74 -13.27 -5.91 -0.23
CA CYS A 74 -12.19 -5.76 -1.20
C CYS A 74 -12.14 -7.02 -2.05
N SER A 75 -11.68 -6.90 -3.29
CA SER A 75 -11.27 -8.08 -4.05
C SER A 75 -9.82 -8.41 -3.75
N ALA A 76 -9.47 -9.69 -3.80
CA ALA A 76 -8.09 -10.14 -3.72
C ALA A 76 -7.82 -11.21 -4.78
N ILE A 77 -6.67 -11.15 -5.42
CA ILE A 77 -6.15 -12.18 -6.33
C ILE A 77 -4.99 -12.88 -5.63
N VAL A 78 -4.94 -14.21 -5.69
CA VAL A 78 -3.72 -14.94 -5.32
C VAL A 78 -2.89 -15.17 -6.55
N ASP A 79 -1.64 -14.72 -6.51
CA ASP A 79 -0.74 -14.72 -7.66
C ASP A 79 0.65 -15.23 -7.27
N SER A 80 0.90 -16.51 -7.53
CA SER A 80 2.23 -17.12 -7.35
C SER A 80 3.29 -16.57 -8.32
N GLY A 81 2.91 -15.75 -9.30
CA GLY A 81 3.83 -15.04 -10.18
C GLY A 81 4.39 -13.74 -9.58
N THR A 82 3.83 -13.30 -8.44
CA THR A 82 4.24 -12.08 -7.74
C THR A 82 4.80 -12.43 -6.37
N SER A 83 5.97 -11.90 -6.02
CA SER A 83 6.55 -12.16 -4.68
C SER A 83 6.01 -11.25 -3.57
N LEU A 84 5.51 -10.07 -3.94
CA LEU A 84 5.09 -8.99 -3.03
C LEU A 84 3.59 -9.04 -2.74
N ILE A 85 3.15 -8.26 -1.74
CA ILE A 85 1.74 -7.99 -1.50
C ILE A 85 1.43 -6.60 -2.04
N ALA A 86 0.58 -6.53 -3.06
CA ALA A 86 0.15 -5.26 -3.64
C ALA A 86 -1.25 -4.91 -3.15
N GLY A 87 -1.51 -3.63 -2.88
CA GLY A 87 -2.81 -3.19 -2.41
C GLY A 87 -3.06 -1.71 -2.62
N PRO A 88 -4.25 -1.21 -2.23
CA PRO A 88 -4.60 0.19 -2.35
C PRO A 88 -3.58 1.10 -1.66
N MET A 89 -3.16 2.16 -2.36
CA MET A 89 -2.10 3.07 -1.90
C MET A 89 -2.33 3.59 -0.47
N ASN A 90 -3.58 3.92 -0.13
CA ASN A 90 -3.98 4.41 1.18
C ASN A 90 -3.77 3.38 2.31
N ALA A 91 -4.12 2.11 2.07
CA ALA A 91 -3.90 1.02 3.01
C ALA A 91 -2.41 0.68 3.17
N ILE A 92 -1.68 0.60 2.05
CA ILE A 92 -0.24 0.32 2.06
C ILE A 92 0.53 1.47 2.75
N THR A 93 0.11 2.71 2.56
CA THR A 93 0.70 3.86 3.27
C THR A 93 0.52 3.72 4.78
N GLU A 94 -0.66 3.31 5.24
CA GLU A 94 -0.94 3.11 6.67
C GLU A 94 -0.08 1.97 7.26
N ILE A 95 0.04 0.86 6.53
CA ILE A 95 0.93 -0.25 6.90
C ILE A 95 2.39 0.22 6.99
N ASN A 96 2.88 0.91 5.95
CA ASN A 96 4.26 1.40 5.90
C ASN A 96 4.57 2.38 7.05
N LEU A 97 3.63 3.26 7.40
CA LEU A 97 3.78 4.12 8.58
C LEU A 97 3.85 3.32 9.89
N ALA A 98 3.01 2.29 10.02
CA ALA A 98 2.94 1.47 11.23
C ALA A 98 4.20 0.61 11.45
N ILE A 99 4.79 0.08 10.37
CA ILE A 99 6.02 -0.72 10.43
C ILE A 99 7.30 0.14 10.42
N GLY A 100 7.17 1.45 10.22
CA GLY A 100 8.30 2.38 10.13
C GLY A 100 9.09 2.24 8.83
N ALA A 101 8.44 1.81 7.74
CA ALA A 101 9.02 1.78 6.41
C ALA A 101 9.21 3.21 5.90
N MET A 102 10.46 3.57 5.69
CA MET A 102 10.88 4.86 5.19
C MET A 102 11.23 4.68 3.71
N GLY A 103 10.39 5.19 2.82
CA GLY A 103 10.81 5.38 1.42
C GLY A 103 12.00 6.34 1.37
N PHE A 104 12.90 6.19 0.40
CA PHE A 104 14.19 6.89 0.32
C PHE A 104 14.09 8.44 0.41
N ILE A 105 12.95 9.03 0.04
CA ILE A 105 12.68 10.49 0.14
C ILE A 105 12.05 10.87 1.50
N SER A 106 11.48 9.91 2.21
CA SER A 106 10.94 10.11 3.56
C SER A 106 12.03 10.33 4.60
N ASP A 107 13.28 9.94 4.36
CA ASP A 107 14.36 10.19 5.32
C ASP A 107 14.81 11.68 5.32
N HIS A 108 14.43 12.47 4.30
CA HIS A 108 14.46 13.94 4.33
C HIS A 108 13.14 14.54 4.84
N CYS A 109 11.97 14.00 4.47
CA CYS A 109 10.67 14.49 5.01
C CYS A 109 10.51 14.22 6.54
N HIS A 110 10.91 13.06 7.06
CA HIS A 110 10.72 12.64 8.47
C HIS A 110 11.81 13.09 9.43
N ARG A 111 13.08 13.24 8.99
CA ARG A 111 14.12 13.85 9.86
C ARG A 111 13.75 15.25 10.29
N ASP A 112 12.99 15.96 9.45
CA ASP A 112 12.51 17.30 9.74
C ASP A 112 11.14 17.35 10.44
N ILE A 113 10.25 16.36 10.33
CA ILE A 113 8.91 16.39 10.98
C ILE A 113 8.96 16.61 12.51
N ARG A 114 10.02 16.20 13.23
CA ARG A 114 10.15 16.50 14.68
C ARG A 114 10.57 17.93 14.99
N LYS A 115 11.30 18.59 14.09
CA LYS A 115 11.68 20.02 14.20
C LYS A 115 10.64 20.94 13.57
N VAL A 116 10.01 20.46 12.50
CA VAL A 116 9.03 21.11 11.65
C VAL A 116 7.61 20.82 12.16
N GLY A 117 7.36 19.91 13.11
CA GLY A 117 6.03 19.68 13.67
C GLY A 117 5.39 20.97 14.22
N ASN A 118 6.16 21.77 14.96
CA ASN A 118 5.73 23.10 15.38
C ASN A 118 5.54 24.03 14.19
N LEU A 119 6.43 23.99 13.20
CA LEU A 119 6.34 24.81 11.98
C LEU A 119 5.18 24.42 11.05
N ILE A 120 4.79 23.14 10.98
CA ILE A 120 3.63 22.61 10.24
C ILE A 120 2.37 23.00 10.99
N PHE A 121 2.33 22.84 12.31
CA PHE A 121 1.20 23.35 13.09
C PHE A 121 1.08 24.86 12.97
N ASP A 122 2.19 25.61 12.98
CA ASP A 122 2.22 27.06 12.77
C ASP A 122 1.81 27.43 11.33
N MET A 123 2.30 26.72 10.32
CA MET A 123 1.93 26.91 8.91
C MET A 123 0.45 26.57 8.66
N PHE A 124 -0.06 25.51 9.28
CA PHE A 124 -1.46 25.10 9.22
C PHE A 124 -2.36 26.07 9.99
N PHE A 125 -1.88 26.56 11.14
CA PHE A 125 -2.55 27.61 11.93
C PHE A 125 -2.57 28.95 11.17
N ILE A 126 -1.49 29.31 10.48
CA ILE A 126 -1.40 30.49 9.61
C ILE A 126 -2.30 30.32 8.38
N MET A 127 -2.29 29.15 7.73
CA MET A 127 -3.18 28.82 6.61
C MET A 127 -4.66 28.89 7.03
N PHE A 128 -4.99 28.51 8.27
CA PHE A 128 -6.36 28.55 8.79
C PHE A 128 -6.79 29.96 9.23
N LYS A 129 -5.88 30.72 9.86
CA LYS A 129 -6.17 32.06 10.40
C LYS A 129 -6.07 33.16 9.34
N GLU A 130 -5.19 33.00 8.35
CA GLU A 130 -4.91 33.95 7.27
C GLU A 130 -4.69 33.24 5.91
N PRO A 131 -5.67 32.49 5.36
CA PRO A 131 -5.50 31.71 4.12
C PRO A 131 -5.03 32.56 2.94
N GLY A 132 -5.55 33.80 2.81
CA GLY A 132 -5.17 34.72 1.74
C GLY A 132 -3.72 35.22 1.78
N ASN A 133 -3.02 35.08 2.92
CA ASN A 133 -1.63 35.53 3.06
C ASN A 133 -0.63 34.36 3.06
N PHE A 134 -1.09 33.11 3.08
CA PHE A 134 -0.23 31.93 3.18
C PHE A 134 0.78 31.88 2.03
N CYS A 135 0.31 31.99 0.79
CA CYS A 135 1.15 31.95 -0.42
C CYS A 135 2.16 33.10 -0.48
N SER A 136 1.82 34.27 0.07
CA SER A 136 2.75 35.40 0.21
C SER A 136 3.80 35.14 1.29
N ARG A 137 3.44 34.50 2.41
CA ARG A 137 4.35 34.16 3.52
C ARG A 137 5.37 33.09 3.16
N ILE A 138 5.01 32.14 2.31
CA ILE A 138 5.95 31.14 1.77
C ILE A 138 6.66 31.63 0.50
N THR A 139 6.55 32.91 0.18
CA THR A 139 7.24 33.58 -0.94
C THR A 139 6.83 33.06 -2.33
N LEU A 140 5.65 32.44 -2.44
CA LEU A 140 5.07 32.00 -3.72
C LEU A 140 4.25 33.12 -4.40
N CYS A 141 3.86 34.15 -3.66
CA CYS A 141 3.24 35.38 -4.17
C CYS A 141 4.04 36.61 -3.72
N VAL A 142 4.20 37.58 -4.63
CA VAL A 142 4.96 38.83 -4.38
C VAL A 142 3.98 40.03 -4.41
N PRO A 143 4.21 41.10 -3.63
CA PRO A 143 3.31 42.25 -3.63
C PRO A 143 3.20 42.91 -5.02
N GLY A 144 2.07 42.75 -5.70
CA GLY A 144 1.82 43.31 -7.03
C GLY A 144 0.97 42.44 -7.97
N ASP A 145 0.82 41.15 -7.68
CA ASP A 145 0.00 40.23 -8.48
C ASP A 145 -1.50 40.56 -8.30
N LYS A 146 -2.17 40.98 -9.37
CA LYS A 146 -3.63 41.17 -9.38
C LYS A 146 -4.31 39.94 -9.99
N ALA A 147 -5.44 39.55 -9.40
CA ALA A 147 -6.32 38.51 -9.90
C ALA A 147 -6.78 38.80 -11.35
N VAL A 148 -6.45 37.91 -12.28
CA VAL A 148 -6.99 37.89 -13.65
C VAL A 148 -8.06 36.79 -13.75
N ASP A 149 -9.15 37.07 -14.45
CA ASP A 149 -10.36 36.25 -14.59
C ASP A 149 -10.12 34.83 -15.17
N GLY A 150 -11.03 33.91 -14.82
CA GLY A 150 -10.80 32.46 -14.72
C GLY A 150 -11.11 31.56 -15.92
N ASN A 151 -11.20 32.09 -17.15
CA ASN A 151 -11.68 31.29 -18.29
C ASN A 151 -10.62 30.78 -19.29
N ASP A 152 -9.34 31.15 -19.18
CA ASP A 152 -8.35 30.87 -20.26
C ASP A 152 -7.26 29.81 -19.96
N ILE A 153 -7.37 29.00 -18.88
CA ILE A 153 -6.22 28.17 -18.44
C ILE A 153 -6.31 26.68 -18.84
N TRP A 154 -7.45 26.18 -19.35
CA TRP A 154 -7.61 24.76 -19.64
C TRP A 154 -6.96 24.27 -20.95
N SER A 155 -6.27 25.11 -21.72
CA SER A 155 -5.79 24.75 -23.07
C SER A 155 -4.29 24.52 -23.23
N SER A 156 -3.47 24.52 -22.17
CA SER A 156 -2.00 24.41 -22.37
C SER A 156 -1.22 23.69 -21.26
N PHE A 157 -1.81 22.72 -20.58
CA PHE A 157 -1.04 21.82 -19.72
C PHE A 157 -0.32 20.77 -20.58
N ASP A 158 0.89 21.09 -21.03
CA ASP A 158 1.87 20.12 -21.52
C ASP A 158 3.10 20.17 -20.61
N MET A 159 3.45 19.03 -20.03
CA MET A 159 4.42 18.89 -18.94
C MET A 159 5.77 18.40 -19.47
N SER A 160 6.34 19.09 -20.47
CA SER A 160 7.59 18.64 -21.11
C SER A 160 8.74 19.65 -21.18
N ASP A 161 8.53 20.95 -20.95
CA ASP A 161 9.61 21.92 -21.20
C ASP A 161 10.23 22.51 -19.93
N GLY A 162 11.55 22.33 -19.86
CA GLY A 162 12.41 22.71 -18.75
C GLY A 162 12.48 24.20 -18.47
N LEU A 163 12.81 24.49 -17.22
CA LEU A 163 13.00 25.81 -16.61
C LEU A 163 13.88 26.75 -17.45
N SER A 164 13.29 27.81 -18.01
CA SER A 164 14.01 29.05 -18.33
C SER A 164 13.09 30.30 -18.34
N GLY A 165 13.33 31.25 -17.42
CA GLY A 165 12.83 32.65 -17.45
C GLY A 165 11.34 32.88 -17.06
N PRO A 166 10.96 34.04 -16.47
CA PRO A 166 9.80 34.12 -15.57
C PRO A 166 8.47 34.29 -16.32
N PRO A 167 7.40 33.72 -15.75
CA PRO A 167 6.43 34.56 -15.04
C PRO A 167 6.09 33.96 -13.67
N GLN A 168 6.18 34.74 -12.58
CA GLN A 168 5.81 34.30 -11.23
C GLN A 168 4.27 34.16 -11.01
N LEU A 169 3.48 34.41 -12.06
CA LEU A 169 2.02 34.43 -12.03
C LEU A 169 1.30 33.05 -11.96
N PRO A 170 1.81 31.93 -12.53
CA PRO A 170 1.14 30.63 -12.45
C PRO A 170 1.28 29.97 -11.08
N ILE A 171 2.42 30.16 -10.41
CA ILE A 171 2.75 29.49 -9.14
C ILE A 171 1.96 30.12 -7.98
N CYS A 172 1.81 31.45 -7.98
CA CYS A 172 0.99 32.14 -6.99
C CYS A 172 -0.47 31.67 -7.05
N LYS A 173 -1.09 31.65 -8.24
CA LYS A 173 -2.47 31.17 -8.42
C LYS A 173 -2.65 29.68 -8.12
N ALA A 174 -1.69 28.84 -8.49
CA ALA A 174 -1.70 27.42 -8.14
C ALA A 174 -1.65 27.25 -6.62
N CYS A 175 -0.81 28.02 -5.93
CA CYS A 175 -0.76 28.04 -4.48
C CYS A 175 -2.10 28.49 -3.89
N GLU A 176 -2.69 29.59 -4.37
CA GLU A 176 -3.97 30.09 -3.87
C GLU A 176 -5.11 29.08 -4.06
N SER A 177 -5.14 28.39 -5.21
CA SER A 177 -6.14 27.36 -5.52
C SER A 177 -5.98 26.12 -4.63
N VAL A 178 -4.74 25.70 -4.37
CA VAL A 178 -4.43 24.59 -3.45
C VAL A 178 -4.78 24.99 -2.02
N VAL A 179 -4.46 26.20 -1.58
CA VAL A 179 -4.81 26.71 -0.25
C VAL A 179 -6.33 26.79 -0.08
N ASP A 180 -7.06 27.28 -1.08
CA ASP A 180 -8.52 27.34 -1.05
C ASP A 180 -9.16 25.93 -1.04
N PHE A 181 -8.63 25.01 -1.84
CA PHE A 181 -9.04 23.61 -1.84
C PHE A 181 -8.80 22.94 -0.48
N VAL A 182 -7.59 23.08 0.08
CA VAL A 182 -7.21 22.52 1.38
C VAL A 182 -8.01 23.16 2.50
N TYR A 183 -8.21 24.48 2.50
CA TYR A 183 -9.05 25.19 3.46
C TYR A 183 -10.50 24.70 3.43
N LYS A 184 -11.06 24.49 2.24
CA LYS A 184 -12.41 23.93 2.05
C LYS A 184 -12.52 22.48 2.54
N GLN A 185 -11.45 21.68 2.41
CA GLN A 185 -11.41 20.32 2.96
C GLN A 185 -11.29 20.32 4.51
N ILE A 186 -10.54 21.26 5.10
CA ILE A 186 -10.33 21.37 6.55
C ILE A 186 -11.57 21.85 7.30
N GLN A 187 -12.39 22.73 6.69
CA GLN A 187 -13.66 23.21 7.25
C GLN A 187 -14.68 22.08 7.56
N ASN A 188 -14.44 20.85 7.06
CA ASN A 188 -15.24 19.67 7.39
C ASN A 188 -14.83 18.97 8.71
N ASN A 189 -14.22 19.70 9.67
CA ASN A 189 -13.85 19.20 11.01
C ASN A 189 -12.91 17.97 10.99
N MET A 190 -11.81 18.04 10.24
CA MET A 190 -10.79 17.00 10.27
C MET A 190 -10.16 16.84 11.66
N THR A 191 -10.04 15.60 12.11
CA THR A 191 -9.34 15.18 13.32
C THR A 191 -7.83 15.25 13.15
N ARG A 192 -7.10 15.29 14.27
CA ARG A 192 -5.62 15.28 14.28
C ARG A 192 -5.03 14.09 13.50
N GLY A 193 -5.73 12.95 13.48
CA GLY A 193 -5.33 11.77 12.69
C GLY A 193 -5.46 12.00 11.18
N GLU A 194 -6.51 12.69 10.74
CA GLU A 194 -6.77 12.97 9.32
C GLU A 194 -5.80 14.02 8.76
N VAL A 195 -5.40 15.00 9.57
CA VAL A 195 -4.35 15.97 9.18
C VAL A 195 -2.99 15.28 9.01
N ILE A 196 -2.61 14.40 9.92
CA ILE A 196 -1.38 13.61 9.80
C ILE A 196 -1.46 12.72 8.55
N LYS A 197 -2.61 12.05 8.32
CA LYS A 197 -2.87 11.22 7.14
C LYS A 197 -2.72 12.00 5.83
N PHE A 198 -3.21 13.24 5.77
CA PHE A 198 -3.08 14.13 4.61
C PHE A 198 -1.61 14.48 4.30
N PHE A 199 -0.82 14.85 5.31
CA PHE A 199 0.61 15.17 5.11
C PHE A 199 1.45 13.93 4.77
N SER A 200 1.11 12.78 5.35
CA SER A 200 1.72 11.50 4.96
C SER A 200 1.40 11.12 3.53
N GLN A 201 0.18 11.37 3.04
CA GLN A 201 -0.18 11.19 1.63
C GLN A 201 0.61 12.14 0.71
N LEU A 202 0.82 13.39 1.10
CA LEU A 202 1.66 14.33 0.34
C LEU A 202 3.14 13.88 0.28
N CYS A 203 3.72 13.41 1.39
CA CYS A 203 5.09 12.85 1.35
C CYS A 203 5.16 11.53 0.58
N ALA A 204 4.09 10.73 0.53
CA ALA A 204 4.02 9.53 -0.31
C ALA A 204 3.93 9.87 -1.81
N MET A 205 3.16 10.90 -2.19
CA MET A 205 3.09 11.37 -3.60
C MET A 205 4.40 12.01 -4.08
N ALA A 206 5.17 12.63 -3.19
CA ALA A 206 6.51 13.13 -3.50
C ALA A 206 7.58 12.03 -3.61
N GLY A 207 7.24 10.79 -3.21
CA GLY A 207 8.15 9.65 -3.07
C GLY A 207 7.93 8.52 -4.07
N LEU A 208 7.44 8.82 -5.28
CA LEU A 208 7.29 7.81 -6.32
C LEU A 208 8.67 7.28 -6.75
N ALA A 209 8.87 5.98 -6.53
CA ALA A 209 10.03 5.15 -6.84
C ALA A 209 11.16 5.09 -5.80
N GLY A 210 10.95 4.31 -4.73
CA GLY A 210 12.02 3.79 -3.87
C GLY A 210 11.52 2.64 -2.99
N GLU A 211 12.36 1.62 -2.76
CA GLU A 211 12.06 0.48 -1.88
C GLU A 211 11.60 0.94 -0.48
N SER A 212 10.58 0.28 0.06
CA SER A 212 10.04 0.50 1.41
C SER A 212 10.97 -0.10 2.47
N THR A 213 12.17 0.47 2.61
CA THR A 213 13.18 0.01 3.57
C THR A 213 12.75 0.27 5.02
N VAL A 214 13.05 -0.67 5.92
CA VAL A 214 12.77 -0.60 7.36
C VAL A 214 14.05 -0.82 8.17
N ASP A 215 14.10 -0.30 9.39
CA ASP A 215 15.16 -0.63 10.33
C ASP A 215 15.00 -2.07 10.84
N CYS A 216 15.94 -2.95 10.48
CA CYS A 216 15.97 -4.34 10.91
C CYS A 216 15.92 -4.52 12.44
N ALA A 217 16.47 -3.58 13.22
CA ALA A 217 16.45 -3.66 14.68
C ALA A 217 15.05 -3.50 15.26
N ARG A 218 14.13 -2.90 14.50
CA ARG A 218 12.74 -2.65 14.93
C ARG A 218 11.78 -3.77 14.60
N LEU A 219 12.23 -4.83 13.93
CA LEU A 219 11.41 -5.97 13.53
C LEU A 219 10.55 -6.55 14.68
N PRO A 220 11.05 -6.71 15.92
CA PRO A 220 10.25 -7.23 17.03
C PRO A 220 9.16 -6.26 17.54
N LEU A 221 9.22 -4.98 17.14
CA LEU A 221 8.29 -3.94 17.56
C LEU A 221 7.23 -3.64 16.49
N MET A 222 7.33 -4.27 15.31
CA MET A 222 6.37 -4.03 14.23
C MET A 222 5.06 -4.78 14.50
N PRO A 223 3.91 -4.22 14.07
CA PRO A 223 2.61 -4.83 14.29
C PRO A 223 2.38 -6.07 13.43
N THR A 224 1.56 -7.00 13.91
CA THR A 224 0.99 -8.05 13.05
C THR A 224 0.03 -7.41 12.03
N ILE A 225 0.11 -7.82 10.78
CA ILE A 225 -0.82 -7.41 9.71
C ILE A 225 -1.73 -8.58 9.38
N SER A 226 -3.04 -8.38 9.40
CA SER A 226 -4.01 -9.46 9.20
C SER A 226 -4.97 -9.18 8.07
N PHE A 227 -5.30 -10.21 7.29
CA PHE A 227 -6.30 -10.17 6.22
C PHE A 227 -7.53 -10.97 6.62
N THR A 228 -8.72 -10.40 6.46
CA THR A 228 -9.96 -11.14 6.70
C THR A 228 -10.38 -11.91 5.45
N ILE A 229 -10.33 -13.24 5.48
CA ILE A 229 -10.68 -14.11 4.35
C ILE A 229 -11.68 -15.17 4.81
N GLY A 230 -12.85 -15.24 4.18
CA GLY A 230 -13.89 -16.20 4.55
C GLY A 230 -14.37 -16.10 6.01
N GLY A 231 -14.30 -14.89 6.60
CA GLY A 231 -14.66 -14.65 8.01
C GLY A 231 -13.59 -15.05 9.03
N LYS A 232 -12.38 -15.44 8.58
CA LYS A 232 -11.23 -15.76 9.44
C LYS A 232 -10.10 -14.76 9.20
N GLU A 233 -9.34 -14.46 10.25
CA GLU A 233 -8.15 -13.62 10.16
C GLU A 233 -6.91 -14.45 9.78
N PHE A 234 -6.19 -13.96 8.78
CA PHE A 234 -4.93 -14.51 8.27
C PHE A 234 -3.81 -13.53 8.61
N GLU A 235 -3.10 -13.82 9.69
CA GLU A 235 -2.05 -13.00 10.28
C GLU A 235 -0.67 -13.23 9.64
N LEU A 236 0.02 -12.14 9.34
CA LEU A 236 1.43 -12.11 8.99
C LEU A 236 2.20 -11.38 10.11
N SER A 237 3.12 -12.09 10.72
CA SER A 237 4.09 -11.54 11.67
C SER A 237 5.16 -10.73 10.95
N PRO A 238 5.90 -9.86 11.66
CA PRO A 238 6.97 -9.06 11.06
C PRO A 238 8.01 -9.86 10.27
N ASN A 239 8.33 -11.08 10.71
CA ASN A 239 9.30 -11.93 10.01
C ASN A 239 8.80 -12.45 8.65
N GLU A 240 7.50 -12.36 8.37
CA GLU A 240 6.88 -12.93 7.18
C GLU A 240 6.64 -11.87 6.10
N TYR A 241 6.37 -10.63 6.50
CA TYR A 241 6.19 -9.51 5.56
C TYR A 241 7.41 -8.58 5.45
N ILE A 242 8.50 -8.83 6.19
CA ILE A 242 9.79 -8.14 6.01
C ILE A 242 10.82 -9.09 5.41
N THR A 243 11.35 -8.73 4.25
CA THR A 243 12.45 -9.45 3.60
C THR A 243 13.80 -8.87 4.01
N LYS A 244 14.77 -9.72 4.33
CA LYS A 244 16.16 -9.34 4.57
C LYS A 244 17.01 -9.59 3.33
N ILE A 245 17.61 -8.53 2.79
CA ILE A 245 18.50 -8.58 1.63
C ILE A 245 19.94 -8.38 2.12
N GLY A 246 20.83 -9.31 1.79
CA GLY A 246 22.22 -9.32 2.27
C GLY A 246 22.39 -10.00 3.63
N GLU A 247 23.64 -10.03 4.11
CA GLU A 247 24.03 -10.75 5.34
C GLU A 247 24.72 -9.85 6.36
N GLY A 248 24.68 -10.26 7.63
CA GLY A 248 25.38 -9.59 8.72
C GLY A 248 24.89 -8.18 9.00
N ALA A 249 25.81 -7.30 9.41
CA ALA A 249 25.53 -5.92 9.79
C ALA A 249 25.10 -5.01 8.62
N SER A 250 25.28 -5.47 7.37
CA SER A 250 24.89 -4.75 6.15
C SER A 250 23.55 -5.21 5.58
N ALA A 251 22.85 -6.14 6.24
CA ALA A 251 21.55 -6.61 5.77
C ALA A 251 20.53 -5.46 5.77
N GLN A 252 19.85 -5.29 4.63
CA GLN A 252 18.76 -4.33 4.47
C GLN A 252 17.42 -5.04 4.66
N CYS A 253 16.54 -4.46 5.46
CA CYS A 253 15.19 -4.98 5.63
C CYS A 253 14.23 -4.19 4.74
N VAL A 254 13.41 -4.89 3.96
CA VAL A 254 12.48 -4.30 2.99
C VAL A 254 11.09 -4.86 3.24
N SER A 255 10.10 -3.98 3.30
CA SER A 255 8.69 -4.34 3.36
C SER A 255 8.25 -5.03 2.06
N THR A 256 7.52 -6.14 2.16
CA THR A 256 6.94 -6.81 0.98
C THR A 256 5.66 -6.12 0.48
N PHE A 257 5.20 -5.07 1.16
CA PHE A 257 4.02 -4.30 0.79
C PHE A 257 4.34 -3.20 -0.23
N ILE A 258 3.64 -3.23 -1.36
CA ILE A 258 3.76 -2.21 -2.42
C ILE A 258 2.41 -1.56 -2.76
N PRO A 259 2.39 -0.23 -2.99
CA PRO A 259 1.18 0.42 -3.47
C PRO A 259 0.90 -0.01 -4.91
N MET A 260 -0.38 -0.25 -5.20
CA MET A 260 -0.87 -0.45 -6.56
C MET A 260 -1.66 0.77 -7.00
N ASP A 261 -1.24 1.36 -8.13
CA ASP A 261 -1.95 2.47 -8.77
C ASP A 261 -3.00 1.94 -9.74
N ASN A 262 -4.20 2.54 -9.69
CA ASN A 262 -5.28 2.35 -10.66
C ASN A 262 -5.76 0.89 -10.85
N PRO A 263 -6.58 0.33 -9.92
CA PRO A 263 -7.11 -1.01 -10.08
C PRO A 263 -7.99 -1.13 -11.34
N PRO A 264 -7.99 -2.28 -12.04
CA PRO A 264 -8.64 -2.43 -13.36
C PRO A 264 -10.15 -2.11 -13.40
N GLU A 265 -10.84 -2.18 -12.26
CA GLU A 265 -12.32 -2.10 -12.20
C GLU A 265 -12.86 -1.08 -11.18
N GLY A 266 -12.01 -0.18 -10.67
CA GLY A 266 -12.41 0.88 -9.72
C GLY A 266 -12.74 0.40 -8.29
N ALA A 267 -12.86 -0.91 -8.05
CA ALA A 267 -12.95 -1.50 -6.71
C ALA A 267 -11.55 -1.68 -6.09
N PRO A 268 -11.40 -1.59 -4.75
CA PRO A 268 -10.13 -1.84 -4.09
C PRO A 268 -9.71 -3.31 -4.23
N LEU A 269 -8.56 -3.52 -4.88
CA LEU A 269 -8.00 -4.82 -5.22
C LEU A 269 -6.69 -5.06 -4.48
N TRP A 270 -6.48 -6.28 -4.00
CA TRP A 270 -5.23 -6.78 -3.46
C TRP A 270 -4.65 -7.89 -4.32
N ILE A 271 -3.32 -7.98 -4.37
CA ILE A 271 -2.58 -9.11 -4.94
C ILE A 271 -1.82 -9.75 -3.79
N LEU A 272 -2.16 -10.99 -3.47
CA LEU A 272 -1.51 -11.80 -2.44
C LEU A 272 -0.50 -12.72 -3.12
N GLY A 273 0.78 -12.30 -3.07
CA GLY A 273 1.89 -13.04 -3.66
C GLY A 273 2.59 -14.02 -2.71
N ASP A 274 3.83 -14.36 -3.04
CA ASP A 274 4.66 -15.32 -2.29
C ASP A 274 4.77 -14.98 -0.80
N ALA A 275 4.86 -13.70 -0.44
CA ALA A 275 4.95 -13.28 0.97
C ALA A 275 3.76 -13.79 1.79
N PHE A 276 2.55 -13.82 1.21
CA PHE A 276 1.37 -14.42 1.84
C PHE A 276 1.38 -15.95 1.69
N MET A 277 1.64 -16.46 0.48
CA MET A 277 1.57 -17.89 0.15
C MET A 277 2.63 -18.75 0.85
N ARG A 278 3.76 -18.16 1.28
CA ARG A 278 4.75 -18.84 2.11
C ARG A 278 4.21 -19.19 3.50
N ARG A 279 3.43 -18.29 4.10
CA ARG A 279 2.76 -18.55 5.38
C ARG A 279 1.52 -19.43 5.21
N TYR A 280 0.81 -19.28 4.10
CA TYR A 280 -0.44 -19.98 3.87
C TYR A 280 -0.38 -20.87 2.64
N HIS A 281 -0.33 -22.19 2.88
CA HIS A 281 -0.53 -23.20 1.86
C HIS A 281 -1.83 -22.91 1.11
N THR A 282 -1.73 -22.85 -0.23
CA THR A 282 -2.83 -22.42 -1.08
C THR A 282 -3.27 -23.53 -2.01
N ILE A 283 -4.57 -23.83 -2.04
CA ILE A 283 -5.22 -24.73 -3.00
C ILE A 283 -6.02 -23.90 -4.00
N PHE A 284 -5.82 -24.17 -5.28
CA PHE A 284 -6.62 -23.67 -6.38
C PHE A 284 -7.53 -24.80 -6.87
N ASP A 285 -8.80 -24.75 -6.45
CA ASP A 285 -9.80 -25.77 -6.76
C ASP A 285 -10.56 -25.37 -8.02
N HIS A 286 -10.05 -25.81 -9.18
CA HIS A 286 -10.64 -25.57 -10.49
C HIS A 286 -11.97 -26.31 -10.66
N GLY A 287 -12.16 -27.45 -9.98
CA GLY A 287 -13.41 -28.22 -10.03
C GLY A 287 -14.59 -27.48 -9.43
N ASN A 288 -14.37 -26.84 -8.27
CA ASN A 288 -15.41 -26.13 -7.52
C ASN A 288 -15.31 -24.60 -7.63
N LEU A 289 -14.34 -24.07 -8.38
CA LEU A 289 -14.08 -22.64 -8.56
C LEU A 289 -13.95 -21.91 -7.22
N ARG A 290 -12.98 -22.34 -6.42
CA ARG A 290 -12.69 -21.77 -5.10
C ARG A 290 -11.20 -21.85 -4.79
N ILE A 291 -10.77 -21.06 -3.81
CA ILE A 291 -9.39 -21.04 -3.32
C ILE A 291 -9.42 -21.41 -1.84
N GLY A 292 -8.47 -22.23 -1.40
CA GLY A 292 -8.37 -22.72 -0.03
C GLY A 292 -7.05 -22.32 0.63
N PHE A 293 -7.12 -21.80 1.85
CA PHE A 293 -5.93 -21.37 2.61
C PHE A 293 -5.82 -22.12 3.94
N ALA A 294 -4.67 -22.72 4.21
CA ALA A 294 -4.32 -23.31 5.50
C ALA A 294 -2.93 -22.84 5.93
N GLU A 295 -2.62 -22.95 7.22
CA GLU A 295 -1.29 -22.64 7.72
C GLU A 295 -0.26 -23.60 7.10
N SER A 296 0.83 -23.08 6.53
CA SER A 296 1.93 -23.92 6.02
C SER A 296 2.59 -24.72 7.15
N ALA A 297 3.06 -25.93 6.84
CA ALA A 297 3.75 -26.80 7.79
C ALA A 297 5.10 -26.24 8.27
#